data_AF-A0A3A3CWG8-F1
#
_entry.id   AF-A0A3A3CWG8-F1
#
_cell.length_a   1.000
_cell.length_b   1.000
_cell.length_c   1.000
_cell.angle_alpha   90.00
_cell.angle_beta   90.00
_cell.angle_gamma   90.00
#
_symmetry.space_group_name_H-M   'P 1'
#
loop_
_entity.id
_entity.type
_entity.pdbx_description
1 polymer ?
#
loop_
_entity_poly.entity_id
_entity_poly.type
_entity_poly.pdbx_seq_one_letter_code
_entity_poly.pdbx_strand_id
1 'polypeptide(L)'
;MLKDLELEIIENIFCCFYDYSWDFEDEELRYGWLRTGIYVYLDRLDSQDNQGKFTKSDVKDALVNAYKQDDYTWWLINSYENSDVQAWEDQKQPNEGMQVVSACAWLEHFGIIDINDEPNWELEELYILKYYHPAFLKLFVKKFVWDVMFPNEALPNYTEPKSGDVRLLDYPFDIDFMNVMCLHALF
;
A
#
# COMPACT_ATOMS: atom_id res chain seq x y z
N MET A 1 11.54 -13.01 8.68
CA MET A 1 10.12 -13.40 8.64
C MET A 1 9.43 -12.84 9.87
N LEU A 2 8.27 -12.20 9.66
CA LEU A 2 7.44 -11.69 10.76
C LEU A 2 6.85 -12.85 11.56
N LYS A 3 6.54 -12.59 12.83
CA LYS A 3 5.77 -13.51 13.68
C LYS A 3 4.28 -13.40 13.34
N ASP A 4 3.53 -14.47 13.60
CA ASP A 4 2.08 -14.51 13.37
C ASP A 4 1.33 -13.33 14.00
N LEU A 5 1.72 -12.92 15.21
CA LEU A 5 1.14 -11.76 15.89
C LEU A 5 1.41 -10.44 15.13
N GLU A 6 2.60 -10.29 14.55
CA GLU A 6 2.98 -9.08 13.80
C GLU A 6 2.21 -9.03 12.47
N LEU A 7 2.02 -10.18 11.82
CA LEU A 7 1.17 -10.29 10.62
C LEU A 7 -0.28 -9.96 10.94
N GLU A 8 -0.83 -10.51 12.03
CA GLU A 8 -2.22 -10.26 12.45
C GLU A 8 -2.48 -8.77 12.76
N ILE A 9 -1.50 -8.08 13.34
CA ILE A 9 -1.55 -6.63 13.56
C ILE A 9 -1.60 -5.88 12.22
N ILE A 10 -0.74 -6.24 11.27
CA ILE A 10 -0.67 -5.58 9.96
C ILE A 10 -1.95 -5.83 9.16
N GLU A 11 -2.46 -7.06 9.14
CA GLU A 11 -3.74 -7.40 8.52
C GLU A 11 -4.90 -6.58 9.13
N ASN A 12 -4.93 -6.40 10.45
CA ASN A 12 -5.95 -5.56 11.10
C ASN A 12 -5.88 -4.08 10.65
N ILE A 13 -4.68 -3.55 10.42
CA ILE A 13 -4.51 -2.20 9.86
C ILE A 13 -5.07 -2.18 8.44
N PHE A 14 -4.72 -3.16 7.60
CA PHE A 14 -5.06 -3.20 6.18
C PHE A 14 -6.56 -3.43 5.91
N CYS A 15 -7.23 -4.21 6.76
CA CYS A 15 -8.69 -4.39 6.68
C CYS A 15 -9.48 -3.07 6.72
N CYS A 16 -8.92 -1.98 7.25
CA CYS A 16 -9.58 -0.67 7.25
C CYS A 16 -9.45 0.08 5.92
N PHE A 17 -8.65 -0.44 5.00
CA PHE A 17 -8.39 0.15 3.69
C PHE A 17 -8.97 -0.68 2.53
N TYR A 18 -9.36 -1.95 2.77
CA TYR A 18 -9.96 -2.81 1.74
C TYR A 18 -11.28 -2.26 1.19
N ASP A 19 -12.12 -1.62 2.02
CA ASP A 19 -13.35 -1.00 1.51
C ASP A 19 -13.05 0.18 0.55
N TYR A 20 -11.85 0.76 0.62
CA TYR A 20 -11.39 1.80 -0.32
C TYR A 20 -10.70 1.23 -1.56
N SER A 21 -10.52 -0.08 -1.66
CA SER A 21 -9.94 -0.75 -2.83
C SER A 21 -10.99 -1.37 -3.77
N TRP A 22 -12.29 -1.27 -3.47
CA TRP A 22 -13.27 -2.22 -4.00
C TRP A 22 -14.49 -1.71 -4.76
N ASP A 23 -14.65 -0.43 -5.06
CA ASP A 23 -15.75 -0.02 -5.97
C ASP A 23 -15.36 1.09 -6.95
N PHE A 24 -14.96 0.70 -8.16
CA PHE A 24 -14.75 1.64 -9.27
C PHE A 24 -16.05 1.99 -10.01
N GLU A 25 -17.16 1.30 -9.70
CA GLU A 25 -18.47 1.58 -10.28
C GLU A 25 -19.21 2.71 -9.56
N ASP A 26 -18.79 3.07 -8.35
CA ASP A 26 -19.32 4.22 -7.62
C ASP A 26 -18.52 5.47 -7.99
N GLU A 27 -19.12 6.38 -8.78
CA GLU A 27 -18.53 7.63 -9.28
C GLU A 27 -17.99 8.57 -8.17
N GLU A 28 -18.20 8.22 -6.89
CA GLU A 28 -17.80 9.00 -5.73
C GLU A 28 -16.43 8.59 -5.12
N LEU A 29 -15.83 7.46 -5.51
CA LEU A 29 -14.54 6.99 -4.96
C LEU A 29 -13.34 7.67 -5.64
N ARG A 30 -13.18 8.97 -5.36
CA ARG A 30 -12.04 9.79 -5.81
C ARG A 30 -10.76 9.43 -5.06
N TYR A 31 -9.63 9.41 -5.76
CA TYR A 31 -8.28 9.13 -5.24
C TYR A 31 -7.93 9.86 -3.92
N GLY A 32 -8.56 11.00 -3.62
CA GLY A 32 -8.36 11.77 -2.39
C GLY A 32 -8.82 11.19 -1.06
N TRP A 33 -9.51 10.06 -1.03
CA TRP A 33 -10.15 9.55 0.20
C TRP A 33 -9.28 8.61 1.04
N LEU A 34 -8.10 8.19 0.55
CA LEU A 34 -7.15 7.35 1.31
C LEU A 34 -6.81 7.93 2.70
N ARG A 35 -6.90 9.27 2.84
CA ARG A 35 -6.68 9.97 4.11
C ARG A 35 -7.78 9.74 5.14
N THR A 36 -8.99 9.33 4.76
CA THR A 36 -10.10 9.07 5.70
C THR A 36 -10.05 7.68 6.32
N GLY A 37 -9.52 6.67 5.60
CA GLY A 37 -9.48 5.28 6.07
C GLY A 37 -8.67 5.07 7.36
N ILE A 38 -7.55 5.79 7.51
CA ILE A 38 -6.76 5.71 8.75
C ILE A 38 -7.51 6.28 9.96
N TYR A 39 -8.35 7.31 9.78
CA TYR A 39 -9.13 7.86 10.89
C TYR A 39 -10.22 6.88 11.33
N VAL A 40 -10.79 6.09 10.41
CA VAL A 40 -11.68 4.98 10.76
C VAL A 40 -10.94 3.91 11.56
N TYR A 41 -9.70 3.58 11.20
CA TYR A 41 -8.88 2.66 11.99
C TYR A 41 -8.51 3.23 13.37
N LEU A 42 -8.16 4.52 13.44
CA LEU A 42 -7.88 5.20 14.71
C LEU A 42 -9.10 5.24 15.63
N ASP A 43 -10.28 5.56 15.09
CA ASP A 43 -11.54 5.53 15.84
C ASP A 43 -11.86 4.10 16.32
N ARG A 44 -11.53 3.06 15.54
CA ARG A 44 -11.63 1.66 15.97
C ARG A 44 -10.61 1.28 17.05
N LEU A 45 -9.40 1.83 17.01
CA LEU A 45 -8.38 1.64 18.06
C LEU A 45 -8.77 2.34 19.37
N ASP A 46 -9.39 3.52 19.28
CA ASP A 46 -9.77 4.35 20.43
C ASP A 46 -11.15 4.00 21.01
N SER A 47 -12.04 3.38 20.22
CA SER A 47 -13.37 2.97 20.68
C SER A 47 -13.31 1.74 21.59
N GLN A 48 -13.63 1.95 22.86
CA GLN A 48 -13.68 0.92 23.89
C GLN A 48 -14.79 -0.14 23.71
N ASP A 49 -15.63 -0.02 22.67
CA ASP A 49 -16.78 -0.92 22.43
C ASP A 49 -16.37 -2.31 21.91
N ASN A 50 -15.16 -2.43 21.37
CA ASN A 50 -14.45 -3.69 21.23
C ASN A 50 -13.04 -3.44 21.76
N GLN A 51 -12.67 -4.04 22.89
CA GLN A 51 -11.32 -3.99 23.44
C GLN A 51 -10.29 -4.04 22.29
N GLY A 52 -9.63 -2.92 21.99
CA GLY A 52 -8.66 -2.85 20.91
C GLY A 52 -7.68 -4.01 21.09
N LYS A 53 -7.69 -4.96 20.14
CA LYS A 53 -6.96 -6.22 20.26
C LYS A 53 -5.45 -5.98 20.44
N PHE A 54 -4.98 -4.84 19.95
CA PHE A 54 -3.60 -4.40 19.97
C PHE A 54 -3.49 -2.96 20.47
N THR A 55 -2.41 -2.67 21.19
CA THR A 55 -2.08 -1.32 21.62
C THR A 55 -1.32 -0.57 20.53
N LYS A 56 -1.26 0.76 20.65
CA LYS A 56 -0.39 1.59 19.80
C LYS A 56 1.09 1.17 19.87
N SER A 57 1.54 0.61 20.99
CA SER A 57 2.91 0.07 21.12
C SER A 57 3.08 -1.20 20.28
N ASP A 58 2.11 -2.11 20.31
CA ASP A 58 2.14 -3.35 19.52
C ASP A 58 2.18 -3.03 18.01
N VAL A 59 1.37 -2.06 17.57
CA VAL A 59 1.40 -1.55 16.19
C VAL A 59 2.76 -0.98 15.83
N LYS A 60 3.35 -0.18 16.72
CA LYS A 60 4.67 0.41 16.49
C LYS A 60 5.73 -0.68 16.29
N ASP A 61 5.76 -1.67 17.19
CA ASP A 61 6.75 -2.74 17.15
C ASP A 61 6.59 -3.62 15.91
N ALA A 62 5.34 -3.96 15.54
CA ALA A 62 5.04 -4.71 14.32
C ALA A 62 5.51 -3.96 13.07
N LEU A 63 5.20 -2.67 12.94
CA LEU A 63 5.65 -1.85 11.81
C LEU A 63 7.18 -1.75 11.77
N VAL A 64 7.83 -1.42 12.88
CA VAL A 64 9.30 -1.34 12.94
C VAL A 64 9.96 -2.67 12.54
N ASN A 65 9.35 -3.80 12.90
CA ASN A 65 9.85 -5.11 12.50
C ASN A 65 9.57 -5.44 11.03
N ALA A 66 8.42 -5.02 10.47
CA ALA A 66 8.12 -5.15 9.04
C ALA A 66 9.13 -4.41 8.16
N TYR A 67 9.54 -3.20 8.55
CA TYR A 67 10.55 -2.43 7.80
C TYR A 67 11.98 -2.98 7.89
N LYS A 68 12.24 -3.97 8.76
CA LYS A 68 13.51 -4.71 8.75
C LYS A 68 13.50 -5.87 7.74
N GLN A 69 12.34 -6.24 7.21
CA GLN A 69 12.18 -7.37 6.31
C GLN A 69 12.49 -6.98 4.87
N ASP A 70 12.78 -8.00 4.06
CA ASP A 70 13.02 -7.89 2.62
C ASP A 70 11.73 -7.67 1.82
N ASP A 71 11.89 -7.33 0.53
CA ASP A 71 10.74 -7.09 -0.35
C ASP A 71 9.85 -8.31 -0.52
N TYR A 72 10.40 -9.54 -0.43
CA TYR A 72 9.60 -10.77 -0.44
C TYR A 72 8.53 -10.78 0.66
N THR A 73 8.91 -10.38 1.87
CA THR A 73 7.96 -10.29 2.98
C THR A 73 6.87 -9.26 2.71
N TRP A 74 7.21 -8.14 2.05
CA TRP A 74 6.24 -7.11 1.70
C TRP A 74 5.33 -7.52 0.53
N TRP A 75 5.82 -8.33 -0.40
CA TRP A 75 4.98 -9.00 -1.40
C TRP A 75 3.95 -9.92 -0.72
N LEU A 76 4.37 -10.70 0.28
CA LEU A 76 3.49 -11.59 1.03
C LEU A 76 2.41 -10.82 1.81
N ILE A 77 2.82 -9.78 2.56
CA ILE A 77 1.93 -8.89 3.33
C ILE A 77 0.84 -8.25 2.45
N ASN A 78 1.13 -8.07 1.16
CA ASN A 78 0.20 -7.50 0.21
C ASN A 78 -0.77 -8.53 -0.42
N SER A 79 -0.49 -9.83 -0.27
CA SER A 79 -1.28 -10.91 -0.87
C SER A 79 -2.54 -11.24 -0.06
N TYR A 80 -3.66 -11.51 -0.74
CA TYR A 80 -4.95 -11.78 -0.10
C TYR A 80 -5.02 -13.10 0.67
N GLU A 81 -4.12 -14.06 0.39
CA GLU A 81 -4.19 -15.41 0.99
C GLU A 81 -2.88 -15.96 1.57
N ASN A 82 -1.84 -15.13 1.80
CA ASN A 82 -0.55 -15.58 2.35
C ASN A 82 -0.02 -16.86 1.65
N SER A 83 -0.16 -16.95 0.33
CA SER A 83 0.04 -18.19 -0.41
C SER A 83 1.52 -18.53 -0.66
N ASP A 84 1.81 -19.83 -0.74
CA ASP A 84 3.16 -20.42 -0.83
C ASP A 84 3.79 -20.35 -2.25
N VAL A 85 3.09 -19.85 -3.27
CA VAL A 85 3.68 -19.57 -4.59
C VAL A 85 4.27 -18.15 -4.54
N GLN A 86 5.29 -17.89 -5.36
CA GLN A 86 6.03 -16.63 -5.38
C GLN A 86 5.07 -15.44 -5.22
N ALA A 87 5.16 -14.72 -4.09
CA ALA A 87 4.11 -13.78 -3.65
C ALA A 87 3.79 -12.64 -4.64
N TRP A 88 4.63 -12.44 -5.65
CA TRP A 88 4.37 -11.56 -6.79
C TRP A 88 3.54 -12.20 -7.91
N GLU A 89 3.65 -13.52 -8.13
CA GLU A 89 2.86 -14.29 -9.11
C GLU A 89 1.43 -14.56 -8.62
N ASP A 90 1.23 -14.63 -7.30
CA ASP A 90 -0.06 -14.89 -6.65
C ASP A 90 -0.93 -13.64 -6.44
N GLN A 91 -0.53 -12.48 -6.97
CA GLN A 91 -1.38 -11.28 -7.02
C GLN A 91 -2.50 -11.44 -8.05
N LYS A 92 -3.27 -12.52 -7.93
CA LYS A 92 -4.25 -13.04 -8.90
C LYS A 92 -5.38 -12.06 -9.18
N GLN A 93 -5.65 -11.13 -8.27
CA GLN A 93 -6.53 -10.00 -8.52
C GLN A 93 -5.95 -8.72 -7.91
N PRO A 94 -5.69 -7.67 -8.71
CA PRO A 94 -5.19 -6.37 -8.20
C PRO A 94 -6.10 -5.75 -7.12
N ASN A 95 -7.37 -6.18 -7.09
CA ASN A 95 -8.44 -5.58 -6.30
C ASN A 95 -8.71 -6.32 -4.99
N GLU A 96 -8.00 -7.42 -4.69
CA GLU A 96 -8.20 -8.23 -3.48
C GLU A 96 -7.18 -7.94 -2.38
N GLY A 97 -6.27 -6.98 -2.56
CA GLY A 97 -5.26 -6.62 -1.55
C GLY A 97 -4.99 -5.12 -1.48
N MET A 98 -3.80 -4.74 -1.00
CA MET A 98 -3.42 -3.33 -0.84
C MET A 98 -2.80 -2.72 -2.12
N GLN A 99 -2.76 -3.44 -3.24
CA GLN A 99 -2.11 -3.01 -4.49
C GLN A 99 -2.67 -1.68 -4.97
N VAL A 100 -4.00 -1.60 -5.12
CA VAL A 100 -4.71 -0.41 -5.66
C VAL A 100 -4.38 0.80 -4.78
N VAL A 101 -4.72 0.73 -3.50
CA VAL A 101 -4.53 1.86 -2.56
C VAL A 101 -3.05 2.28 -2.44
N SER A 102 -2.13 1.33 -2.54
CA SER A 102 -0.69 1.59 -2.52
C SER A 102 -0.20 2.27 -3.80
N ALA A 103 -0.69 1.83 -4.97
CA ALA A 103 -0.39 2.46 -6.25
C ALA A 103 -0.97 3.87 -6.31
N CYS A 104 -2.18 4.08 -5.83
CA CYS A 104 -2.77 5.41 -5.70
C CYS A 104 -1.89 6.34 -4.85
N ALA A 105 -1.44 5.87 -3.68
CA ALA A 105 -0.53 6.62 -2.83
C ALA A 105 0.80 6.96 -3.50
N TRP A 106 1.33 6.05 -4.33
CA TRP A 106 2.54 6.28 -5.13
C TRP A 106 2.32 7.36 -6.19
N LEU A 107 1.25 7.22 -6.98
CA LEU A 107 0.91 8.13 -8.07
C LEU A 107 0.64 9.55 -7.53
N GLU A 108 -0.12 9.69 -6.43
CA GLU A 108 -0.35 10.98 -5.77
C GLU A 108 0.96 11.57 -5.22
N HIS A 109 1.80 10.75 -4.57
CA HIS A 109 3.07 11.23 -3.99
C HIS A 109 3.97 11.89 -5.04
N PHE A 110 4.06 11.30 -6.24
CA PHE A 110 4.92 11.80 -7.30
C PHE A 110 4.22 12.75 -8.28
N GLY A 111 2.96 13.11 -8.03
CA GLY A 111 2.18 14.00 -8.89
C GLY A 111 1.95 13.45 -10.29
N ILE A 112 1.85 12.11 -10.41
CA ILE A 112 1.51 11.43 -11.66
C ILE A 112 -0.01 11.50 -11.89
N ILE A 113 -0.78 11.51 -10.81
CA ILE A 113 -2.22 11.82 -10.79
C ILE A 113 -2.49 12.95 -9.81
N ASP A 114 -3.54 13.73 -10.05
CA ASP A 114 -4.14 14.66 -9.10
C ASP A 114 -5.28 14.00 -8.32
N ILE A 115 -5.60 14.56 -7.15
CA ILE A 115 -6.65 14.13 -6.23
C ILE A 115 -8.05 14.11 -6.85
N ASN A 116 -8.23 14.86 -7.95
CA ASN A 116 -9.48 15.03 -8.68
C ASN A 116 -9.48 14.29 -10.02
N ASP A 117 -8.43 13.55 -10.35
CA ASP A 117 -8.38 12.80 -11.60
C ASP A 117 -9.45 11.70 -11.59
N GLU A 118 -10.10 11.53 -12.73
CA GLU A 118 -11.02 10.40 -12.94
C GLU A 118 -10.24 9.09 -12.94
N PRO A 119 -10.85 7.97 -12.50
CA PRO A 119 -10.25 6.66 -12.59
C PRO A 119 -9.74 6.39 -14.02
N ASN A 120 -8.45 6.12 -14.16
CA ASN A 120 -7.84 5.83 -15.44
C ASN A 120 -7.46 4.35 -15.50
N TRP A 121 -8.21 3.58 -16.27
CA TRP A 121 -7.99 2.15 -16.48
C TRP A 121 -6.58 1.85 -17.04
N GLU A 122 -5.99 2.76 -17.82
CA GLU A 122 -4.62 2.60 -18.33
C GLU A 122 -3.60 2.67 -17.19
N LEU A 123 -3.81 3.54 -16.20
CA LEU A 123 -2.95 3.62 -15.01
C LEU A 123 -3.12 2.40 -14.11
N GLU A 124 -4.34 1.87 -13.99
CA GLU A 124 -4.60 0.62 -13.27
C GLU A 124 -3.85 -0.54 -13.92
N GLU A 125 -4.00 -0.74 -15.23
CA GLU A 125 -3.29 -1.80 -15.96
C GLU A 125 -1.77 -1.63 -15.81
N LEU A 126 -1.28 -0.40 -15.88
CA LEU A 126 0.14 -0.12 -15.86
C LEU A 126 0.76 -0.28 -14.47
N TYR A 127 0.26 0.45 -13.48
CA TYR A 127 0.90 0.56 -12.16
C TYR A 127 0.43 -0.50 -11.17
N ILE A 128 -0.74 -1.09 -11.37
CA ILE A 128 -1.33 -2.07 -10.46
C ILE A 128 -1.12 -3.48 -11.02
N LEU A 129 -1.51 -3.73 -12.27
CA LEU A 129 -1.37 -5.05 -12.87
C LEU A 129 0.05 -5.36 -13.37
N LYS A 130 0.75 -4.37 -13.96
CA LYS A 130 2.01 -4.64 -14.65
C LYS A 130 3.27 -4.29 -13.86
N TYR A 131 3.26 -3.20 -13.09
CA TYR A 131 4.49 -2.67 -12.44
C TYR A 131 4.38 -2.45 -10.94
N TYR A 132 3.36 -3.01 -10.28
CA TYR A 132 3.26 -2.91 -8.83
C TYR A 132 4.56 -3.38 -8.17
N HIS A 133 5.01 -2.68 -7.14
CA HIS A 133 6.23 -3.00 -6.38
C HIS A 133 5.99 -2.74 -4.88
N PRO A 134 6.59 -3.49 -3.94
CA PRO A 134 6.32 -3.32 -2.51
C PRO A 134 6.76 -1.97 -1.94
N ALA A 135 7.60 -1.24 -2.66
CA ALA A 135 7.91 0.16 -2.35
C ALA A 135 6.65 1.04 -2.29
N PHE A 136 5.60 0.69 -3.04
CA PHE A 136 4.33 1.41 -3.07
C PHE A 136 3.62 1.22 -1.72
N LEU A 137 3.52 -0.02 -1.26
CA LEU A 137 2.91 -0.34 0.03
C LEU A 137 3.72 0.22 1.20
N LYS A 138 5.05 0.19 1.14
CA LYS A 138 5.92 0.85 2.12
C LYS A 138 5.63 2.36 2.17
N LEU A 139 5.55 3.03 1.02
CA LEU A 139 5.21 4.46 0.98
C LEU A 139 3.81 4.72 1.56
N PHE A 140 2.82 3.89 1.21
CA PHE A 140 1.48 3.96 1.76
C PHE A 140 1.48 3.84 3.29
N VAL A 141 2.08 2.76 3.83
CA VAL A 141 2.16 2.54 5.28
C VAL A 141 2.89 3.68 5.97
N LYS A 142 3.97 4.20 5.38
CA LYS A 142 4.66 5.36 5.93
C LYS A 142 3.73 6.57 6.06
N LYS A 143 3.09 6.98 4.96
CA LYS A 143 2.33 8.23 4.88
C LYS A 143 0.98 8.16 5.59
N PHE A 144 0.27 7.05 5.40
CA PHE A 144 -1.13 6.94 5.79
C PHE A 144 -1.30 6.18 7.10
N VAL A 145 -0.29 5.43 7.58
CA VAL A 145 -0.36 4.75 8.88
C VAL A 145 0.63 5.37 9.87
N TRP A 146 1.94 5.31 9.56
CA TRP A 146 2.97 5.72 10.51
C TRP A 146 2.94 7.21 10.84
N ASP A 147 2.92 8.09 9.84
CA ASP A 147 2.96 9.55 10.07
C ASP A 147 1.72 10.08 10.79
N VAL A 148 0.60 9.37 10.63
CA VAL A 148 -0.66 9.69 11.30
C VAL A 148 -0.64 9.18 12.74
N MET A 149 -0.22 7.93 12.97
CA MET A 149 -0.17 7.35 14.32
C MET A 149 0.96 7.92 15.17
N PHE A 150 2.13 8.17 14.61
CA PHE A 150 3.35 8.57 15.32
C PHE A 150 3.88 9.89 14.77
N PRO A 151 3.11 10.99 14.89
CA PRO A 151 3.50 12.26 14.30
C PRO A 151 4.84 12.73 14.88
N ASN A 152 5.73 13.18 14.00
CA ASN A 152 7.11 13.61 14.30
C ASN A 152 8.10 12.50 14.66
N GLU A 153 7.71 11.23 14.59
CA GLU A 153 8.63 10.11 14.76
C GLU A 153 9.22 9.65 13.42
N ALA A 154 10.53 9.41 13.37
CA ALA A 154 11.16 8.79 12.21
C ALA A 154 10.88 7.28 12.20
N LEU A 155 10.45 6.74 11.06
CA LEU A 155 10.29 5.31 10.84
C LEU A 155 11.65 4.66 10.55
N PRO A 156 12.19 3.82 11.44
CA PRO A 156 13.50 3.19 11.22
C PRO A 156 13.47 2.27 9.99
N ASN A 157 14.60 2.19 9.27
CA ASN A 157 14.79 1.37 8.06
C ASN A 157 13.89 1.74 6.87
N TYR A 158 13.14 2.84 6.95
CA TYR A 158 12.46 3.40 5.79
C TYR A 158 13.37 4.40 5.06
N THR A 159 13.47 4.24 3.74
CA THR A 159 14.04 5.24 2.85
C THR A 159 12.96 5.68 1.88
N GLU A 160 12.65 6.97 1.88
CA GLU A 160 11.66 7.51 0.97
C GLU A 160 12.14 7.39 -0.49
N PRO A 161 11.30 6.88 -1.41
CA PRO A 161 11.67 6.83 -2.82
C PRO A 161 11.84 8.24 -3.38
N LYS A 162 12.85 8.42 -4.23
CA LYS A 162 13.24 9.74 -4.77
C LYS A 162 12.54 10.10 -6.07
N SER A 163 11.88 9.13 -6.70
CA SER A 163 11.25 9.26 -8.01
C SER A 163 10.09 8.27 -8.12
N GLY A 164 9.05 8.68 -8.85
CA GLY A 164 7.93 7.81 -9.22
C GLY A 164 8.22 6.87 -10.37
N ASP A 165 9.42 6.94 -10.95
CA ASP A 165 9.86 6.07 -12.04
C ASP A 165 10.07 4.63 -11.58
N VAL A 166 9.09 3.78 -11.88
CA VAL A 166 9.07 2.37 -11.53
C VAL A 166 10.24 1.58 -12.10
N ARG A 167 10.86 2.03 -13.20
CA ARG A 167 12.01 1.36 -13.83
C ARG A 167 13.26 1.35 -12.95
N LEU A 168 13.29 2.21 -11.94
CA LEU A 168 14.40 2.31 -10.98
C LEU A 168 14.24 1.36 -9.80
N LEU A 169 13.12 0.62 -9.73
CA LEU A 169 12.85 -0.35 -8.67
C LEU A 169 13.43 -1.71 -9.02
N ASP A 170 13.81 -2.47 -8.00
CA ASP A 170 14.47 -3.76 -8.12
C ASP A 170 13.44 -4.89 -8.07
N TYR A 171 13.01 -5.36 -9.24
CA TYR A 171 12.00 -6.40 -9.33
C TYR A 171 12.63 -7.80 -9.27
N PRO A 172 12.01 -8.76 -8.57
CA PRO A 172 12.48 -10.14 -8.54
C PRO A 172 12.23 -10.91 -9.86
N PHE A 173 11.66 -10.26 -10.88
CA PHE A 173 11.31 -10.80 -12.18
C PHE A 173 11.53 -9.77 -13.29
N ASP A 174 11.70 -10.24 -14.51
CA ASP A 174 11.87 -9.37 -15.67
C ASP A 174 10.58 -8.64 -16.01
N ILE A 175 10.70 -7.33 -16.25
CA ILE A 175 9.57 -6.46 -16.59
C ILE A 175 9.83 -5.77 -17.93
N ASP A 176 8.85 -5.85 -18.84
CA ASP A 176 8.84 -5.07 -20.09
C ASP A 176 8.23 -3.68 -19.88
N PHE A 177 9.08 -2.67 -19.82
CA PHE A 177 8.71 -1.27 -19.55
C PHE A 177 8.25 -0.46 -20.77
N MET A 178 8.04 -1.07 -21.94
CA MET A 178 7.65 -0.35 -23.16
C MET A 178 6.42 0.56 -23.00
N ASN A 179 5.47 0.18 -22.13
CA ASN A 179 4.22 0.94 -21.94
C ASN A 179 4.40 2.22 -21.08
N VAL A 180 5.39 2.30 -20.18
CA VAL A 180 5.63 3.50 -19.33
C VAL A 180 6.15 4.67 -20.15
N MET A 181 6.97 4.38 -21.17
CA MET A 181 7.55 5.37 -22.06
C MET A 181 6.50 6.12 -22.89
N CYS A 182 5.39 5.47 -23.22
CA CYS A 182 4.31 6.04 -24.01
C CYS A 182 3.48 7.07 -23.22
N LEU A 183 3.26 6.83 -21.92
CA LEU A 183 2.46 7.74 -21.08
C LEU A 183 3.22 9.05 -20.80
N HIS A 184 4.51 8.99 -20.49
CA HIS A 184 5.33 10.19 -20.26
C HIS A 184 5.60 11.01 -21.53
N ALA A 185 5.26 10.51 -22.72
CA ALA A 185 5.33 11.27 -23.97
C ALA A 185 4.05 12.07 -24.25
N LEU A 186 2.99 11.86 -23.45
CA LEU A 186 1.67 12.47 -23.62
C LEU A 186 1.35 13.56 -22.58
N PHE A 187 2.23 13.75 -21.59
CA PHE A 187 2.15 14.82 -20.58
C PHE A 187 3.29 15.84 -20.73
#